data_AF-A0A1I8P1Z5-F1
#
_entry.id   AF-A0A1I8P1Z5-F1
#
_cell.length_a   1.000
_cell.length_b   1.000
_cell.length_c   1.000
_cell.angle_alpha   90.00
_cell.angle_beta   90.00
_cell.angle_gamma   90.00
#
_symmetry.space_group_name_H-M   'P 1'
#
loop_
_entity.id
_entity.type
_entity.pdbx_description
1 polymer ?
#
loop_
_entity_poly.entity_id
_entity_poly.type
_entity_poly.pdbx_seq_one_letter_code
_entity_poly.pdbx_strand_id
1 'polypeptide(L)'
;MMALCIARTHRNLGYALISIFAIFSQAWAQAPVGLTVSSHDVTVLVNKTESFDVLVRDPFTQDFRITLIKQHDNMVDLDPMEFSIMAGSTQNQTILINGLKPGHLEVTAESQPNEKWVVEDIYLRITVANSEAIIYTSLIFGWIYFVAWSVSFYPQIWTNFKRKSVVGLNFDFVFLNIVGFTLYSIFNCGLYWVPGIQDEYFERYPRGLNPVMLNDVVFSLHAMFATCITIYQCFAYERAEQRVSKIASGLVGLFAAFVIISAGLAAGNVIHWLDFLYYCSYVKLTITIIKYVPQALMNYRRKSTVGWSIGNILLDFTGGTLSMLQMILNAYNYDDWVSIFGDPTKFGLGLFSVLFDIFFMLQHYVFYSISHSSVAVNCRCSNFDIVFRKGVCKCDLDRNAPNESVNVDMPDRESRRIYKGFYYYKLFK
;
A
#
# COMPACT_ATOMS: atom_id res chain seq x y z
N MET A 1 -9.05 42.60 -6.28
CA MET A 1 -7.59 42.54 -6.57
C MET A 1 -6.90 41.29 -6.01
N MET A 2 -7.30 40.77 -4.84
CA MET A 2 -6.71 39.57 -4.21
C MET A 2 -7.12 38.23 -4.88
N ALA A 3 -8.32 38.14 -5.45
CA ALA A 3 -8.80 36.94 -6.17
C ALA A 3 -8.14 36.71 -7.55
N LEU A 4 -7.66 37.79 -8.19
CA LEU A 4 -6.92 37.72 -9.46
C LEU A 4 -5.46 37.29 -9.28
N CYS A 5 -4.90 37.46 -8.08
CA CYS A 5 -3.54 37.03 -7.77
C CYS A 5 -3.48 35.51 -7.57
N ILE A 6 -4.46 34.92 -6.86
CA ILE A 6 -4.51 33.47 -6.57
C ILE A 6 -4.74 32.64 -7.85
N ALA A 7 -5.59 33.11 -8.78
CA ALA A 7 -5.83 32.44 -10.05
C ALA A 7 -4.60 32.43 -10.99
N ARG A 8 -3.71 33.42 -10.86
CA ARG A 8 -2.47 33.52 -11.66
C ARG A 8 -1.39 32.57 -11.15
N THR A 9 -1.33 32.35 -9.84
CA THR A 9 -0.39 31.40 -9.19
C THR A 9 -0.75 29.94 -9.47
N HIS A 10 -2.04 29.59 -9.53
CA HIS A 10 -2.48 28.23 -9.88
C HIS A 10 -2.26 27.86 -11.35
N ARG A 11 -2.38 28.82 -12.29
CA ARG A 11 -2.03 28.58 -13.69
C ARG A 11 -0.53 28.32 -13.86
N ASN A 12 0.33 29.11 -13.21
CA ASN A 12 1.79 28.94 -13.33
C ASN A 12 2.29 27.62 -12.71
N LEU A 13 1.64 27.11 -11.66
CA LEU A 13 1.96 25.80 -11.07
C LEU A 13 1.53 24.64 -11.98
N GLY A 14 0.38 24.76 -12.65
CA GLY A 14 -0.09 23.78 -13.64
C GLY A 14 0.80 23.74 -14.89
N TYR A 15 1.25 24.90 -15.39
CA TYR A 15 2.20 24.95 -16.50
C TYR A 15 3.58 24.45 -16.09
N ALA A 16 4.08 24.73 -14.88
CA ALA A 16 5.34 24.18 -14.39
C ALA A 16 5.31 22.64 -14.28
N LEU A 17 4.19 22.06 -13.80
CA LEU A 17 4.02 20.61 -13.73
C LEU A 17 3.90 19.97 -15.13
N ILE A 18 3.22 20.61 -16.07
CA ILE A 18 3.12 20.12 -17.46
C ILE A 18 4.45 20.28 -18.22
N SER A 19 5.22 21.33 -17.94
CA SER A 19 6.57 21.53 -18.49
C SER A 19 7.57 20.52 -17.93
N ILE A 20 7.45 20.15 -16.66
CA ILE A 20 8.24 19.06 -16.05
C ILE A 20 7.90 17.73 -16.73
N PHE A 21 6.61 17.43 -16.95
CA PHE A 21 6.20 16.22 -17.68
C PHE A 21 6.66 16.20 -19.15
N ALA A 22 6.81 17.35 -19.81
CA ALA A 22 7.25 17.43 -21.21
C ALA A 22 8.78 17.39 -21.38
N ILE A 23 9.56 17.77 -20.36
CA ILE A 23 11.04 17.73 -20.41
C ILE A 23 11.57 16.32 -20.10
N PHE A 24 10.79 15.47 -19.44
CA PHE A 24 11.21 14.10 -19.10
C PHE A 24 10.88 13.01 -20.13
N SER A 25 10.28 13.34 -21.29
CA SER A 25 9.97 12.34 -22.32
C SER A 25 11.07 12.14 -23.38
N GLN A 26 12.29 12.63 -23.17
CA GLN A 26 13.38 12.52 -24.14
C GLN A 26 14.74 12.09 -23.54
N ALA A 27 14.74 11.29 -22.48
CA ALA A 27 15.90 10.46 -22.19
C ALA A 27 15.86 9.26 -23.16
N TRP A 28 16.39 9.45 -24.37
CA TRP A 28 16.70 8.33 -25.24
C TRP A 28 17.83 7.56 -24.54
N ALA A 29 17.50 6.43 -23.91
CA ALA A 29 18.50 5.49 -23.45
C ALA A 29 19.43 5.21 -24.65
N GLN A 30 20.72 5.55 -24.53
CA GLN A 30 21.70 5.18 -25.54
C GLN A 30 21.63 3.66 -25.71
N ALA A 31 21.58 3.21 -26.95
CA ALA A 31 21.59 1.78 -27.22
C ALA A 31 22.85 1.17 -26.60
N PRO A 32 22.73 0.03 -25.88
CA PRO A 32 23.89 -0.64 -25.31
C PRO A 32 24.89 -0.95 -26.41
N VAL A 33 26.16 -0.65 -26.13
CA VAL A 33 27.30 -0.89 -27.02
C VAL A 33 27.80 -2.30 -26.74
N GLY A 34 28.10 -3.07 -27.79
CA GLY A 34 28.57 -4.45 -27.65
C GLY A 34 27.47 -5.50 -27.80
N LEU A 35 27.55 -6.57 -27.00
CA LEU A 35 26.57 -7.65 -26.99
C LEU A 35 25.45 -7.36 -26.00
N THR A 36 24.24 -7.79 -26.35
CA THR A 36 23.06 -7.69 -25.48
C THR A 36 22.32 -9.01 -25.50
N VAL A 37 21.37 -9.19 -24.58
CA VAL A 37 20.50 -10.37 -24.53
C VAL A 37 19.10 -10.04 -25.04
N SER A 38 18.40 -11.03 -25.60
CA SER A 38 17.02 -10.85 -26.07
C SER A 38 16.03 -10.53 -24.96
N SER A 39 16.31 -10.99 -23.73
CA SER A 39 15.63 -10.61 -22.51
C SER A 39 16.61 -10.69 -21.33
N HIS A 40 16.61 -9.68 -20.46
CA HIS A 40 17.38 -9.68 -19.22
C HIS A 40 16.68 -10.43 -18.08
N ASP A 41 15.42 -10.82 -18.26
CA ASP A 41 14.63 -11.57 -17.29
C ASP A 41 14.03 -12.81 -17.96
N VAL A 42 14.34 -14.00 -17.45
CA VAL A 42 13.79 -15.27 -17.98
C VAL A 42 13.28 -16.11 -16.82
N THR A 43 12.07 -16.68 -16.99
CA THR A 43 11.52 -17.66 -16.06
C THR A 43 11.58 -19.04 -16.71
N VAL A 44 12.16 -20.00 -16.01
CA VAL A 44 12.27 -21.40 -16.46
C VAL A 44 11.64 -22.33 -15.42
N LEU A 45 10.95 -23.38 -15.87
CA LEU A 45 10.42 -24.40 -14.96
C LEU A 45 11.48 -25.46 -14.65
N VAL A 46 11.43 -26.04 -13.45
CA VAL A 46 12.27 -27.19 -13.10
C VAL A 46 12.06 -28.34 -14.09
N ASN A 47 13.15 -28.93 -14.57
CA ASN A 47 13.20 -29.96 -15.62
C ASN A 47 12.61 -29.52 -16.98
N LYS A 48 12.56 -28.22 -17.24
CA LYS A 48 12.21 -27.66 -18.56
C LYS A 48 13.37 -26.85 -19.11
N THR A 49 13.37 -26.74 -20.42
CA THR A 49 14.37 -26.00 -21.18
C THR A 49 13.72 -24.79 -21.84
N GLU A 50 14.29 -23.63 -21.60
CA GLU A 50 13.97 -22.38 -22.27
C GLU A 50 15.20 -21.88 -23.03
N SER A 51 15.05 -20.84 -23.84
CA SER A 51 16.18 -20.27 -24.58
C SER A 51 16.17 -18.76 -24.56
N PHE A 52 17.36 -18.17 -24.59
CA PHE A 52 17.55 -16.75 -24.88
C PHE A 52 18.62 -16.59 -25.94
N ASP A 53 18.60 -15.44 -26.62
CA ASP A 53 19.57 -15.13 -27.66
C ASP A 53 20.51 -14.04 -27.16
N VAL A 54 21.81 -14.24 -27.38
CA VAL A 54 22.82 -13.19 -27.32
C VAL A 54 22.85 -12.53 -28.69
N LEU A 55 22.46 -11.26 -28.71
CA LEU A 55 22.30 -10.46 -29.92
C LEU A 55 23.59 -9.70 -30.24
N VAL A 56 24.01 -9.81 -31.50
CA VAL A 56 25.13 -9.04 -32.04
C VAL A 56 24.55 -7.85 -32.81
N ARG A 57 24.61 -6.64 -32.23
CA ARG A 57 24.03 -5.45 -32.85
C ARG A 57 24.90 -4.88 -33.96
N ASP A 58 26.20 -4.82 -33.73
CA ASP A 58 27.18 -4.29 -34.66
C ASP A 58 28.29 -5.34 -34.92
N PRO A 59 28.78 -5.47 -36.16
CA PRO A 59 29.86 -6.39 -36.47
C PRO A 59 31.16 -5.96 -35.80
N PHE A 60 31.79 -6.88 -35.07
CA PHE A 60 33.06 -6.61 -34.40
C PHE A 60 34.24 -6.66 -35.37
N THR A 61 35.31 -5.93 -35.06
CA THR A 61 36.56 -5.92 -35.83
C THR A 61 37.51 -7.06 -35.46
N GLN A 62 37.26 -7.75 -34.35
CA GLN A 62 38.08 -8.83 -33.82
C GLN A 62 37.19 -9.97 -33.28
N ASP A 63 37.78 -11.15 -33.15
CA ASP A 63 37.10 -12.31 -32.58
C ASP A 63 37.00 -12.18 -31.05
N PHE A 64 35.85 -12.56 -30.50
CA PHE A 64 35.61 -12.62 -29.06
C PHE A 64 35.17 -14.01 -28.64
N ARG A 65 35.80 -14.56 -27.60
CA ARG A 65 35.29 -15.73 -26.89
C ARG A 65 34.55 -15.27 -25.65
N ILE A 66 33.29 -15.64 -25.54
CA ILE A 66 32.40 -15.26 -24.44
C ILE A 66 32.15 -16.48 -23.57
N THR A 67 32.32 -16.32 -22.26
CA THR A 67 32.03 -17.33 -21.25
C THR A 67 30.95 -16.81 -20.32
N LEU A 68 29.85 -17.56 -20.20
CA LEU A 68 28.76 -17.25 -19.27
C LEU A 68 29.11 -17.72 -17.86
N ILE A 69 28.91 -16.85 -16.87
CA ILE A 69 29.22 -17.08 -15.46
C ILE A 69 27.93 -17.12 -14.67
N LYS A 70 27.65 -18.27 -14.05
CA LYS A 70 26.50 -18.46 -13.16
C LYS A 70 26.86 -17.99 -11.75
N GLN A 71 25.97 -17.22 -11.11
CA GLN A 71 26.11 -16.88 -9.68
C GLN A 71 26.05 -18.14 -8.79
N HIS A 72 25.23 -19.12 -9.19
CA HIS A 72 25.05 -20.39 -8.50
C HIS A 72 25.09 -21.55 -9.49
N ASP A 73 26.05 -22.47 -9.32
CA ASP A 73 26.28 -23.54 -10.29
C ASP A 73 25.15 -24.57 -10.39
N ASN A 74 24.36 -24.72 -9.32
CA ASN A 74 23.47 -25.87 -9.13
C ASN A 74 21.99 -25.61 -9.49
N MET A 75 21.65 -24.41 -9.99
CA MET A 75 20.25 -24.03 -10.25
C MET A 75 19.86 -24.21 -11.71
N VAL A 76 20.77 -23.95 -12.64
CA VAL A 76 20.53 -24.10 -14.08
C VAL A 76 21.77 -24.62 -14.81
N ASP A 77 21.54 -25.33 -15.90
CA ASP A 77 22.57 -25.62 -16.91
C ASP A 77 22.37 -24.73 -18.13
N LEU A 78 23.49 -24.24 -18.67
CA LEU A 78 23.52 -23.40 -19.86
C LEU A 78 24.26 -24.14 -20.98
N ASP A 79 23.65 -24.22 -22.15
CA ASP A 79 24.25 -24.86 -23.32
C ASP A 79 24.08 -24.00 -24.59
N PRO A 80 25.18 -23.50 -25.20
CA PRO A 80 26.56 -23.59 -24.72
C PRO A 80 26.86 -22.62 -23.57
N MET A 81 27.77 -22.99 -22.67
CA MET A 81 28.30 -22.07 -21.63
C MET A 81 29.39 -21.15 -22.18
N GLU A 82 30.06 -21.55 -23.26
CA GLU A 82 31.08 -20.78 -23.95
C GLU A 82 30.84 -20.79 -25.45
N PHE A 83 30.98 -19.62 -26.09
CA PHE A 83 30.80 -19.47 -27.53
C PHE A 83 31.73 -18.39 -28.09
N SER A 84 31.99 -18.46 -29.39
CA SER A 84 32.87 -17.52 -30.09
C SER A 84 32.09 -16.70 -31.10
N ILE A 85 32.36 -15.40 -31.12
CA ILE A 85 31.83 -14.46 -32.10
C ILE A 85 32.97 -14.04 -33.01
N MET A 86 32.85 -14.39 -34.28
CA MET A 86 33.85 -14.08 -35.29
C MET A 86 33.76 -12.61 -35.73
N ALA A 87 34.90 -12.00 -36.04
CA ALA A 87 34.98 -10.68 -36.62
C ALA A 87 34.11 -10.58 -37.90
N GLY A 88 33.37 -9.48 -38.03
CA GLY A 88 32.45 -9.25 -39.14
C GLY A 88 31.14 -10.05 -39.10
N SER A 89 30.96 -10.95 -38.12
CA SER A 89 29.69 -11.68 -37.94
C SER A 89 28.63 -10.80 -37.29
N THR A 90 27.39 -10.96 -37.75
CA THR A 90 26.18 -10.41 -37.11
C THR A 90 25.23 -11.53 -36.66
N GLN A 91 25.75 -12.74 -36.50
CA GLN A 91 24.95 -13.90 -36.14
C GLN A 91 24.69 -13.90 -34.63
N ASN A 92 23.42 -13.99 -34.26
CA ASN A 92 23.01 -14.16 -32.87
C ASN A 92 23.34 -15.57 -32.39
N GLN A 93 23.65 -15.69 -31.11
CA GLN A 93 23.90 -16.97 -30.47
C GLN A 93 22.74 -17.35 -29.55
N THR A 94 22.08 -18.47 -29.83
CA THR A 94 21.05 -19.02 -28.94
C THR A 94 21.71 -19.85 -27.83
N ILE A 95 21.26 -19.62 -26.60
CA ILE A 95 21.69 -20.34 -25.40
C ILE A 95 20.46 -21.03 -24.79
N LEU A 96 20.57 -22.33 -24.54
CA LEU A 96 19.55 -23.13 -23.87
C LEU A 96 19.77 -23.06 -22.35
N ILE A 97 18.69 -22.85 -21.60
CA ILE A 97 18.65 -22.82 -20.15
C ILE A 97 17.84 -24.03 -19.68
N ASN A 98 18.47 -24.96 -18.98
CA ASN A 98 17.78 -26.08 -18.34
C ASN A 98 17.62 -25.82 -16.83
N GLY A 99 16.39 -25.75 -16.35
CA GLY A 99 16.08 -25.52 -14.94
C GLY A 99 16.31 -26.77 -14.09
N LEU A 100 17.16 -26.70 -13.06
CA LEU A 100 17.47 -27.84 -12.18
C LEU A 100 16.85 -27.70 -10.79
N LYS A 101 17.00 -26.53 -10.16
CA LYS A 101 16.50 -26.26 -8.81
C LYS A 101 15.79 -24.91 -8.75
N PRO A 102 14.66 -24.82 -8.04
CA PRO A 102 13.97 -23.55 -7.84
C PRO A 102 14.88 -22.53 -7.16
N GLY A 103 14.73 -21.27 -7.51
CA GLY A 103 15.60 -20.20 -7.03
C GLY A 103 15.65 -18.99 -7.95
N HIS A 104 16.35 -17.97 -7.48
CA HIS A 104 16.75 -16.83 -8.29
C HIS A 104 18.27 -16.88 -8.46
N LEU A 105 18.74 -16.66 -9.68
CA LEU A 105 20.16 -16.50 -9.94
C LEU A 105 20.41 -15.46 -11.01
N GLU A 106 21.60 -14.87 -10.94
CA GLU A 106 22.12 -14.04 -12.01
C GLU A 106 23.15 -14.80 -12.85
N VAL A 107 23.10 -14.60 -14.16
CA VAL A 107 24.12 -15.04 -15.10
C VAL A 107 24.73 -13.79 -15.72
N THR A 108 26.06 -13.72 -15.70
CA THR A 108 26.85 -12.63 -16.32
C THR A 108 27.77 -13.22 -17.38
N ALA A 109 28.56 -12.39 -18.05
CA ALA A 109 29.54 -12.87 -19.02
C ALA A 109 30.91 -12.23 -18.86
N GLU A 110 31.94 -12.99 -19.24
CA GLU A 110 33.31 -12.52 -19.43
C GLU A 110 33.73 -12.70 -20.89
N SER A 111 34.58 -11.81 -21.38
CA SER A 111 35.13 -11.84 -22.74
C SER A 111 36.62 -12.15 -22.75
N GLN A 112 37.08 -12.79 -23.82
CA GLN A 112 38.49 -12.90 -24.20
C GLN A 112 38.63 -12.38 -25.64
N PRO A 113 39.42 -11.31 -25.90
CA PRO A 113 40.17 -10.47 -24.94
C PRO A 113 39.27 -9.80 -23.89
N ASN A 114 39.80 -9.52 -22.70
CA ASN A 114 39.04 -9.00 -21.56
C ASN A 114 38.60 -7.54 -21.77
N GLU A 115 37.49 -7.40 -22.47
CA GLU A 115 36.89 -6.14 -22.89
C GLU A 115 35.51 -6.02 -22.23
N LYS A 116 35.44 -5.30 -21.12
CA LYS A 116 34.20 -5.18 -20.31
C LYS A 116 33.04 -4.60 -21.11
N TRP A 117 33.31 -3.61 -21.96
CA TRP A 117 32.30 -2.94 -22.78
C TRP A 117 31.58 -3.90 -23.76
N VAL A 118 32.17 -5.05 -24.08
CA VAL A 118 31.55 -6.05 -24.98
C VAL A 118 30.45 -6.83 -24.27
N VAL A 119 30.62 -7.08 -22.96
CA VAL A 119 29.78 -7.99 -22.17
C VAL A 119 29.00 -7.28 -21.06
N GLU A 120 29.14 -5.96 -20.94
CA GLU A 120 28.53 -5.16 -19.86
C GLU A 120 26.99 -5.31 -19.82
N ASP A 121 26.36 -5.41 -20.99
CA ASP A 121 24.92 -5.59 -21.13
C ASP A 121 24.49 -7.08 -21.23
N ILE A 122 25.42 -8.03 -21.08
CA ILE A 122 25.11 -9.46 -20.93
C ILE A 122 24.95 -9.78 -19.45
N TYR A 123 23.76 -9.45 -18.92
CA TYR A 123 23.30 -9.97 -17.64
C TYR A 123 21.90 -10.56 -17.80
N LEU A 124 21.66 -11.67 -17.12
CA LEU A 124 20.39 -12.39 -17.18
C LEU A 124 19.98 -12.78 -15.77
N ARG A 125 18.80 -12.32 -15.36
CA ARG A 125 18.15 -12.72 -14.11
C ARG A 125 17.24 -13.90 -14.42
N ILE A 126 17.65 -15.08 -13.98
CA ILE A 126 16.89 -16.30 -14.18
C ILE A 126 16.09 -16.60 -12.92
N THR A 127 14.80 -16.80 -13.08
CA THR A 127 13.91 -17.32 -12.04
C THR A 127 13.53 -18.74 -12.37
N VAL A 128 13.95 -19.69 -11.54
CA VAL A 128 13.59 -21.10 -11.68
C VAL A 128 12.38 -21.41 -10.80
N ALA A 129 11.29 -21.85 -11.42
CA ALA A 129 10.02 -22.08 -10.76
C ALA A 129 9.65 -23.56 -10.69
N ASN A 130 9.05 -24.00 -9.58
CA ASN A 130 8.56 -25.37 -9.43
C ASN A 130 7.31 -25.65 -10.28
N SER A 131 6.36 -24.72 -10.35
CA SER A 131 5.06 -24.94 -10.99
C SER A 131 4.49 -23.68 -11.63
N GLU A 132 4.06 -23.80 -12.89
CA GLU A 132 3.36 -22.76 -13.62
C GLU A 132 1.99 -22.43 -12.99
N ALA A 133 1.29 -23.44 -12.46
CA ALA A 133 0.00 -23.26 -11.81
C ALA A 133 0.11 -22.36 -10.56
N ILE A 134 1.22 -22.47 -9.81
CA ILE A 134 1.46 -21.62 -8.65
C ILE A 134 1.74 -20.18 -9.08
N ILE A 135 2.44 -19.97 -10.20
CA ILE A 135 2.66 -18.64 -10.79
C ILE A 135 1.31 -17.96 -11.11
N TYR A 136 0.43 -18.63 -11.86
CA TYR A 136 -0.88 -18.07 -12.18
C TYR A 136 -1.75 -17.84 -10.95
N THR A 137 -1.73 -18.76 -9.98
CA THR A 137 -2.48 -18.61 -8.73
C THR A 137 -1.99 -17.40 -7.94
N SER A 138 -0.67 -17.23 -7.84
CA SER A 138 -0.04 -16.06 -7.21
C SER A 138 -0.45 -14.76 -7.90
N LEU A 139 -0.44 -14.72 -9.25
CA LEU A 139 -0.90 -13.57 -10.02
C LEU A 139 -2.39 -13.23 -9.76
N ILE A 140 -3.26 -14.24 -9.71
CA ILE A 140 -4.69 -14.07 -9.41
C ILE A 140 -4.88 -13.48 -8.01
N PHE A 141 -4.21 -14.04 -7.00
CA PHE A 141 -4.26 -13.51 -5.63
C PHE A 141 -3.76 -12.07 -5.58
N GLY A 142 -2.68 -11.78 -6.31
CA GLY A 142 -2.14 -10.44 -6.60
C GLY A 142 -3.23 -9.42 -6.95
N TRP A 143 -3.96 -9.71 -8.02
CA TRP A 143 -5.01 -8.82 -8.51
C TRP A 143 -6.20 -8.70 -7.55
N ILE A 144 -6.60 -9.81 -6.90
CA ILE A 144 -7.74 -9.79 -5.98
C ILE A 144 -7.44 -8.92 -4.76
N TYR A 145 -6.28 -9.05 -4.11
CA TYR A 145 -6.00 -8.18 -2.96
C TYR A 145 -5.80 -6.73 -3.37
N PHE A 146 -5.20 -6.47 -4.54
CA PHE A 146 -5.02 -5.11 -5.04
C PHE A 146 -6.37 -4.41 -5.18
N VAL A 147 -7.36 -5.10 -5.76
CA VAL A 147 -8.73 -4.59 -5.88
C VAL A 147 -9.39 -4.47 -4.51
N ALA A 148 -9.26 -5.48 -3.63
CA ALA A 148 -9.86 -5.47 -2.30
C ALA A 148 -9.39 -4.26 -1.47
N TRP A 149 -8.07 -4.02 -1.42
CA TRP A 149 -7.51 -2.85 -0.74
C TRP A 149 -7.89 -1.54 -1.41
N SER A 150 -7.94 -1.47 -2.74
CA SER A 150 -8.36 -0.24 -3.43
C SER A 150 -9.82 0.12 -3.16
N VAL A 151 -10.68 -0.89 -3.02
CA VAL A 151 -12.12 -0.72 -2.78
C VAL A 151 -12.47 -0.54 -1.29
N SER A 152 -11.60 -0.96 -0.36
CA SER A 152 -11.87 -0.93 1.09
C SER A 152 -12.24 0.46 1.64
N PHE A 153 -11.69 1.52 1.04
CA PHE A 153 -11.97 2.91 1.45
C PHE A 153 -13.44 3.34 1.23
N TYR A 154 -14.09 2.82 0.19
CA TYR A 154 -15.41 3.28 -0.25
C TYR A 154 -16.55 2.93 0.72
N PRO A 155 -16.62 1.73 1.33
CA PRO A 155 -17.61 1.43 2.35
C PRO A 155 -17.71 2.46 3.49
N GLN A 156 -16.58 2.99 3.97
CA GLN A 156 -16.62 4.02 5.02
C GLN A 156 -17.12 5.36 4.47
N ILE A 157 -16.63 5.78 3.31
CA ILE A 157 -17.08 7.00 2.62
C ILE A 157 -18.59 6.96 2.38
N TRP A 158 -19.10 5.81 1.93
CA TRP A 158 -20.52 5.58 1.68
C TRP A 158 -21.34 5.61 2.97
N THR A 159 -20.87 4.95 4.03
CA THR A 159 -21.53 4.94 5.34
C THR A 159 -21.68 6.35 5.91
N ASN A 160 -20.60 7.14 5.85
CA ASN A 160 -20.61 8.55 6.24
C ASN A 160 -21.61 9.36 5.40
N PHE A 161 -21.61 9.17 4.08
CA PHE A 161 -22.52 9.85 3.15
C PHE A 161 -23.99 9.52 3.42
N LYS A 162 -24.33 8.24 3.63
CA LYS A 162 -25.69 7.77 3.88
C LYS A 162 -26.22 8.25 5.24
N ARG A 163 -25.38 8.18 6.27
CA ARG A 163 -25.75 8.60 7.64
C ARG A 163 -25.73 10.11 7.82
N LYS A 164 -25.03 10.86 6.95
CA LYS A 164 -24.70 12.28 7.15
C LYS A 164 -24.08 12.55 8.53
N SER A 165 -23.34 11.57 9.03
CA SER A 165 -22.69 11.61 10.33
C SER A 165 -21.44 10.74 10.28
N VAL A 166 -20.36 11.28 10.86
CA VAL A 166 -19.09 10.57 11.08
C VAL A 166 -18.97 10.05 12.52
N VAL A 167 -20.05 10.15 13.31
CA VAL A 167 -20.08 9.57 14.67
C VAL A 167 -19.92 8.07 14.56
N GLY A 168 -18.80 7.53 15.06
CA GLY A 168 -18.38 6.17 14.71
C GLY A 168 -16.94 6.02 14.26
N LEU A 169 -16.42 7.05 13.62
CA LEU A 169 -15.13 7.05 12.96
C LEU A 169 -14.13 7.89 13.77
N ASN A 170 -13.06 7.28 14.27
CA ASN A 170 -12.08 7.96 15.10
C ASN A 170 -11.23 8.91 14.25
N PHE A 171 -11.13 10.16 14.66
CA PHE A 171 -10.39 11.18 13.90
C PHE A 171 -8.88 10.97 13.95
N ASP A 172 -8.34 10.33 14.99
CA ASP A 172 -6.93 9.95 15.06
C ASP A 172 -6.60 8.91 13.98
N PHE A 173 -7.49 7.94 13.76
CA PHE A 173 -7.33 6.96 12.68
C PHE A 173 -7.28 7.65 11.32
N VAL A 174 -8.20 8.57 11.03
CA VAL A 174 -8.24 9.31 9.76
C VAL A 174 -7.01 10.21 9.61
N PHE A 175 -6.62 10.91 10.68
CA PHE A 175 -5.48 11.83 10.69
C PHE A 175 -4.14 11.12 10.49
N LEU A 176 -3.95 9.97 11.13
CA LEU A 176 -2.77 9.13 10.92
C LEU A 176 -2.74 8.56 9.49
N ASN A 177 -3.88 8.10 8.96
CA ASN A 177 -3.94 7.58 7.59
C ASN A 177 -3.54 8.62 6.54
N ILE A 178 -4.00 9.87 6.64
CA ILE A 178 -3.66 10.86 5.61
C ILE A 178 -2.17 11.16 5.59
N VAL A 179 -1.52 11.27 6.75
CA VAL A 179 -0.06 11.44 6.84
C VAL A 179 0.64 10.24 6.23
N GLY A 180 0.22 9.03 6.61
CA GLY A 180 0.80 7.81 6.07
C GLY A 180 0.67 7.70 4.53
N PHE A 181 -0.53 7.90 3.98
CA PHE A 181 -0.72 7.80 2.53
C PHE A 181 -0.03 8.93 1.75
N THR A 182 0.13 10.11 2.36
CA THR A 182 0.92 11.20 1.77
C THR A 182 2.39 10.79 1.67
N LEU A 183 2.99 10.31 2.76
CA LEU A 183 4.40 9.87 2.76
C LEU A 183 4.63 8.67 1.82
N TYR A 184 3.67 7.76 1.74
CA TYR A 184 3.74 6.64 0.81
C TYR A 184 3.64 7.09 -0.65
N SER A 185 2.79 8.07 -0.93
CA SER A 185 2.69 8.68 -2.27
C SER A 185 3.99 9.39 -2.64
N ILE A 186 4.62 10.12 -1.69
CA ILE A 186 5.93 10.77 -1.90
C ILE A 186 7.00 9.73 -2.25
N PHE A 187 7.09 8.63 -1.49
CA PHE A 187 8.02 7.53 -1.76
C PHE A 187 7.80 6.94 -3.16
N ASN A 188 6.57 6.49 -3.46
CA ASN A 188 6.29 5.83 -4.73
C ASN A 188 6.46 6.78 -5.93
N CYS A 189 5.94 8.00 -5.86
CA CYS A 189 6.07 8.97 -6.95
C CYS A 189 7.55 9.38 -7.14
N GLY A 190 8.28 9.56 -6.05
CA GLY A 190 9.70 9.93 -6.09
C GLY A 190 10.55 8.87 -6.77
N LEU A 191 10.47 7.62 -6.31
CA LEU A 191 11.27 6.53 -6.87
C LEU A 191 10.82 6.12 -8.28
N TYR A 192 9.53 6.30 -8.62
CA TYR A 192 8.99 5.91 -9.92
C TYR A 192 9.20 6.95 -11.03
N TRP A 193 9.09 8.25 -10.73
CA TRP A 193 9.12 9.31 -11.75
C TRP A 193 10.35 10.20 -11.74
N VAL A 194 11.19 10.20 -10.69
CA VAL A 194 12.33 11.13 -10.61
C VAL A 194 13.61 10.42 -11.05
N PRO A 195 14.21 10.76 -12.21
CA PRO A 195 15.38 10.04 -12.72
C PRO A 195 16.59 10.13 -11.79
N GLY A 196 16.86 11.30 -11.20
CA GLY A 196 17.99 11.43 -10.26
C GLY A 196 17.89 10.50 -9.03
N ILE A 197 16.67 10.15 -8.59
CA ILE A 197 16.46 9.19 -7.50
C ILE A 197 16.61 7.75 -8.01
N GLN A 198 16.21 7.49 -9.25
CA GLN A 198 16.45 6.21 -9.91
C GLN A 198 17.95 5.97 -10.12
N ASP A 199 18.69 7.00 -10.50
CA ASP A 199 20.15 6.95 -10.64
C ASP A 199 20.80 6.62 -9.29
N GLU A 200 20.42 7.30 -8.20
CA GLU A 200 20.87 6.96 -6.83
C GLU A 200 20.53 5.51 -6.46
N TYR A 201 19.37 5.00 -6.89
CA TYR A 201 18.95 3.62 -6.64
C TYR A 201 19.79 2.62 -7.44
N PHE A 202 20.00 2.85 -8.73
CA PHE A 202 20.79 1.96 -9.59
C PHE A 202 22.29 2.06 -9.29
N GLU A 203 22.80 3.19 -8.79
CA GLU A 203 24.16 3.26 -8.27
C GLU A 203 24.34 2.32 -7.05
N ARG A 204 23.33 2.29 -6.17
CA ARG A 204 23.33 1.41 -4.99
C ARG A 204 23.03 -0.06 -5.35
N TYR A 205 22.22 -0.28 -6.37
CA TYR A 205 21.80 -1.59 -6.85
C TYR A 205 21.94 -1.69 -8.38
N PRO A 206 23.17 -1.84 -8.93
CA PRO A 206 23.46 -1.75 -10.37
C PRO A 206 22.67 -2.68 -11.27
N ARG A 207 22.12 -3.75 -10.70
CA ARG A 207 21.35 -4.78 -11.41
C ARG A 207 19.97 -5.01 -10.79
N GLY A 208 19.59 -4.16 -9.83
CA GLY A 208 18.25 -4.15 -9.24
C GLY A 208 17.22 -3.69 -10.27
N LEU A 209 15.98 -4.14 -10.11
CA LEU A 209 14.84 -3.50 -10.77
C LEU A 209 14.30 -2.42 -9.85
N ASN A 210 13.75 -1.34 -10.41
CA ASN A 210 13.02 -0.38 -9.59
C ASN A 210 11.89 -1.13 -8.85
N PRO A 211 11.91 -1.14 -7.50
CA PRO A 211 10.98 -1.95 -6.72
C PRO A 211 9.56 -1.36 -6.73
N VAL A 212 9.40 -0.11 -7.13
CA VAL A 212 8.10 0.56 -7.22
C VAL A 212 7.51 0.38 -8.62
N MET A 213 6.30 -0.15 -8.68
CA MET A 213 5.54 -0.31 -9.92
C MET A 213 4.43 0.73 -10.03
N LEU A 214 3.87 0.91 -11.23
CA LEU A 214 2.81 1.90 -11.49
C LEU A 214 1.57 1.67 -10.61
N ASN A 215 1.22 0.41 -10.33
CA ASN A 215 0.12 0.06 -9.45
C ASN A 215 0.32 0.60 -8.02
N ASP A 216 1.56 0.66 -7.51
CA ASP A 216 1.86 1.18 -6.17
C ASP A 216 1.67 2.70 -6.12
N VAL A 217 2.07 3.39 -7.18
CA VAL A 217 1.86 4.83 -7.37
C VAL A 217 0.35 5.14 -7.40
N VAL A 218 -0.40 4.45 -8.26
CA VAL A 218 -1.85 4.66 -8.40
C VAL A 218 -2.57 4.33 -7.09
N PHE A 219 -2.22 3.22 -6.44
CA PHE A 219 -2.82 2.81 -5.17
C PHE A 219 -2.60 3.84 -4.06
N SER A 220 -1.35 4.30 -3.88
CA SER A 220 -1.00 5.25 -2.82
C SER A 220 -1.69 6.60 -3.01
N LEU A 221 -1.74 7.12 -4.25
CA LEU A 221 -2.45 8.35 -4.59
C LEU A 221 -3.97 8.21 -4.42
N HIS A 222 -4.55 7.08 -4.85
CA HIS A 222 -5.98 6.79 -4.67
C HIS A 222 -6.36 6.72 -3.19
N ALA A 223 -5.57 6.02 -2.38
CA ALA A 223 -5.79 5.91 -0.93
C ALA A 223 -5.68 7.28 -0.23
N MET A 224 -4.73 8.12 -0.64
CA MET A 224 -4.60 9.49 -0.17
C MET A 224 -5.85 10.31 -0.53
N PHE A 225 -6.30 10.24 -1.78
CA PHE A 225 -7.51 10.93 -2.26
C PHE A 225 -8.78 10.48 -1.53
N ALA A 226 -9.00 9.17 -1.38
CA ALA A 226 -10.12 8.62 -0.64
C ALA A 226 -10.12 9.05 0.84
N THR A 227 -8.92 9.16 1.44
CA THR A 227 -8.76 9.69 2.80
C THR A 227 -9.09 11.18 2.87
N CYS A 228 -8.69 11.99 1.88
CA CYS A 228 -9.09 13.39 1.77
C CYS A 228 -10.62 13.56 1.70
N ILE A 229 -11.31 12.70 0.96
CA ILE A 229 -12.78 12.68 0.93
C ILE A 229 -13.34 12.41 2.34
N THR A 230 -12.78 11.42 3.04
CA THR A 230 -13.20 11.09 4.41
C THR A 230 -12.96 12.25 5.37
N ILE A 231 -11.83 12.95 5.24
CA ILE A 231 -11.53 14.16 6.01
C ILE A 231 -12.55 15.26 5.74
N TYR A 232 -12.88 15.51 4.46
CA TYR A 232 -13.93 16.46 4.10
C TYR A 232 -15.26 16.10 4.79
N GLN A 233 -15.64 14.81 4.80
CA GLN A 233 -16.83 14.35 5.51
C GLN A 233 -16.74 14.60 7.02
N CYS A 234 -15.57 14.48 7.64
CA CYS A 234 -15.36 14.82 9.05
C CYS A 234 -15.58 16.30 9.38
N PHE A 235 -15.43 17.20 8.40
CA PHE A 235 -15.76 18.62 8.55
C PHE A 235 -17.21 18.95 8.19
N ALA A 236 -17.77 18.28 7.18
CA ALA A 236 -19.08 18.59 6.63
C ALA A 236 -20.26 17.93 7.38
N TYR A 237 -20.05 16.79 8.04
CA TYR A 237 -21.11 16.00 8.66
C TYR A 237 -21.09 16.06 10.19
N GLU A 238 -22.18 15.59 10.81
CA GLU A 238 -22.32 15.55 12.26
C GLU A 238 -21.21 14.69 12.89
N ARG A 239 -20.42 15.31 13.77
CA ARG A 239 -19.23 14.73 14.40
C ARG A 239 -19.31 14.65 15.92
N ALA A 240 -20.40 15.11 16.54
CA ALA A 240 -20.52 15.26 17.98
C ALA A 240 -19.29 16.00 18.57
N GLU A 241 -18.80 15.54 19.72
CA GLU A 241 -17.61 16.11 20.40
C GLU A 241 -16.29 15.45 19.97
N GLN A 242 -16.26 14.72 18.85
CA GLN A 242 -15.05 14.05 18.37
C GLN A 242 -14.00 15.06 17.89
N ARG A 243 -12.77 14.89 18.35
CA ARG A 243 -11.60 15.72 18.00
C ARG A 243 -10.38 14.82 17.87
N VAL A 244 -9.38 15.29 17.14
CA VAL A 244 -8.05 14.66 17.12
C VAL A 244 -7.44 14.78 18.51
N SER A 245 -6.91 13.68 19.04
CA SER A 245 -6.29 13.65 20.37
C SER A 245 -4.95 14.38 20.38
N LYS A 246 -4.58 14.89 21.55
CA LYS A 246 -3.26 15.53 21.76
C LYS A 246 -2.12 14.53 21.54
N ILE A 247 -2.34 13.24 21.85
CA ILE A 247 -1.36 12.18 21.65
C ILE A 247 -1.13 11.97 20.15
N ALA A 248 -2.20 11.79 19.35
CA ALA A 248 -2.08 11.65 17.90
C ALA A 248 -1.46 12.91 17.26
N SER A 249 -1.84 14.10 17.73
CA SER A 249 -1.24 15.36 17.26
C SER A 249 0.25 15.45 17.58
N GLY A 250 0.66 15.03 18.79
CA GLY A 250 2.07 14.99 19.19
C GLY A 250 2.89 13.99 18.36
N LEU A 251 2.35 12.80 18.11
CA LEU A 251 2.99 11.80 17.25
C LEU A 251 3.14 12.29 15.82
N VAL A 252 2.11 12.89 15.25
CA VAL A 252 2.20 13.49 13.90
C VAL A 252 3.17 14.66 13.88
N GLY A 253 3.21 15.49 14.93
CA GLY A 253 4.22 16.55 15.07
C GLY A 253 5.65 16.01 15.09
N LEU A 254 5.88 14.90 15.81
CA LEU A 254 7.18 14.22 15.83
C LEU A 254 7.55 13.68 14.44
N PHE A 255 6.64 12.99 13.76
CA PHE A 255 6.87 12.50 12.40
C PHE A 255 7.12 13.64 11.41
N ALA A 256 6.35 14.73 11.50
CA ALA A 256 6.54 15.90 10.66
C ALA A 256 7.91 16.55 10.89
N ALA A 257 8.34 16.71 12.14
CA ALA A 257 9.68 17.21 12.46
C ALA A 257 10.78 16.31 11.88
N PHE A 258 10.67 15.00 12.05
CA PHE A 258 11.63 14.04 11.49
C PHE A 258 11.69 14.08 9.95
N VAL A 259 10.54 14.17 9.28
CA VAL A 259 10.45 14.28 7.82
C VAL A 259 11.02 15.61 7.33
N ILE A 260 10.73 16.72 8.01
CA ILE A 260 11.26 18.04 7.62
C ILE A 260 12.77 18.11 7.82
N ILE A 261 13.30 17.59 8.94
CA ILE A 261 14.74 17.55 9.21
C ILE A 261 15.44 16.69 8.17
N SER A 262 14.95 15.47 7.90
CA SER A 262 15.55 14.59 6.89
C SER A 262 15.47 15.16 5.47
N ALA A 263 14.36 15.80 5.09
CA ALA A 263 14.28 16.54 3.82
C ALA A 263 15.30 17.69 3.74
N GLY A 264 15.52 18.42 4.85
CA GLY A 264 16.53 19.47 4.93
C GLY A 264 17.96 18.94 4.81
N LEU A 265 18.25 17.78 5.40
CA LEU A 265 19.54 17.11 5.26
C LEU A 265 19.77 16.63 3.81
N ALA A 266 18.74 16.11 3.15
CA ALA A 266 18.82 15.71 1.74
C ALA A 266 19.04 16.92 0.83
N ALA A 267 18.31 18.02 1.06
CA ALA A 267 18.51 19.27 0.35
C ALA A 267 19.91 19.89 0.57
N GLY A 268 20.51 19.65 1.73
CA GLY A 268 21.88 20.04 2.07
C GLY A 268 22.96 19.08 1.57
N ASN A 269 22.62 18.04 0.80
CA ASN A 269 23.51 16.97 0.34
C ASN A 269 24.26 16.24 1.48
N VAL A 270 23.68 16.21 2.68
CA VAL A 270 24.23 15.43 3.82
C VAL A 270 23.81 13.96 3.71
N ILE A 271 22.62 13.72 3.17
CA ILE A 271 22.09 12.39 2.84
C ILE A 271 21.56 12.40 1.41
N HIS A 272 21.41 11.23 0.80
CA HIS A 272 20.80 11.11 -0.53
C HIS A 272 19.28 11.29 -0.48
N TRP A 273 18.67 11.71 -1.59
CA TRP A 273 17.22 11.83 -1.67
C TRP A 273 16.53 10.46 -1.54
N LEU A 274 17.18 9.41 -2.02
CA LEU A 274 16.74 8.02 -1.84
C LEU A 274 16.61 7.65 -0.36
N ASP A 275 17.56 8.06 0.50
CA ASP A 275 17.51 7.76 1.94
C ASP A 275 16.33 8.49 2.61
N PHE A 276 16.06 9.74 2.23
CA PHE A 276 14.88 10.48 2.66
C PHE A 276 13.57 9.78 2.26
N LEU A 277 13.49 9.25 1.04
CA LEU A 277 12.32 8.50 0.60
C LEU A 277 12.14 7.21 1.43
N TYR A 278 13.21 6.47 1.71
CA TYR A 278 13.12 5.29 2.60
C TYR A 278 12.63 5.66 4.00
N TYR A 279 13.10 6.77 4.56
CA TYR A 279 12.58 7.28 5.83
C TYR A 279 11.07 7.58 5.78
N CYS A 280 10.57 8.16 4.68
CA CYS A 280 9.13 8.35 4.48
C CYS A 280 8.35 7.03 4.50
N SER A 281 8.90 6.00 3.84
CA SER A 281 8.31 4.64 3.83
C SER A 281 8.28 4.01 5.22
N TYR A 282 9.34 4.14 6.02
CA TYR A 282 9.38 3.62 7.40
C TYR A 282 8.41 4.34 8.34
N VAL A 283 8.24 5.65 8.20
CA VAL A 283 7.22 6.40 8.95
C VAL A 283 5.82 5.92 8.57
N LYS A 284 5.54 5.69 7.28
CA LYS A 284 4.28 5.08 6.83
C LYS A 284 4.06 3.71 7.48
N LEU A 285 5.06 2.85 7.48
CA LEU A 285 4.95 1.53 8.11
C LEU A 285 4.59 1.65 9.59
N THR A 286 5.30 2.53 10.32
CA THR A 286 5.05 2.80 11.74
C THR A 286 3.61 3.28 11.98
N ILE A 287 3.13 4.20 11.16
CA ILE A 287 1.75 4.70 11.20
C ILE A 287 0.75 3.56 11.02
N THR A 288 1.00 2.63 10.09
CA THR A 288 0.11 1.50 9.83
C THR A 288 -0.04 0.59 11.06
N ILE A 289 1.02 0.41 11.84
CA ILE A 289 0.99 -0.40 13.07
C ILE A 289 0.14 0.27 14.16
N ILE A 290 0.25 1.60 14.32
CA ILE A 290 -0.39 2.30 15.45
C ILE A 290 -1.80 2.83 15.15
N LYS A 291 -2.15 3.08 13.88
CA LYS A 291 -3.38 3.81 13.51
C LYS A 291 -4.68 3.14 13.95
N TYR A 292 -4.69 1.81 14.07
CA TYR A 292 -5.90 1.05 14.42
C TYR A 292 -6.25 1.14 15.91
N VAL A 293 -5.26 1.40 16.78
CA VAL A 293 -5.44 1.45 18.24
C VAL A 293 -6.48 2.47 18.69
N PRO A 294 -6.47 3.74 18.23
CA PRO A 294 -7.51 4.71 18.58
C PRO A 294 -8.93 4.26 18.22
N GLN A 295 -9.12 3.63 17.06
CA GLN A 295 -10.44 3.13 16.64
C GLN A 295 -10.90 1.97 17.53
N ALA A 296 -10.01 1.02 17.80
CA ALA A 296 -10.25 -0.11 18.70
C ALA A 296 -10.69 0.34 20.10
N LEU A 297 -9.98 1.33 20.68
CA LEU A 297 -10.31 1.90 21.98
C LEU A 297 -11.63 2.67 21.96
N MET A 298 -11.93 3.39 20.88
CA MET A 298 -13.19 4.12 20.77
C MET A 298 -14.39 3.17 20.70
N ASN A 299 -14.29 2.09 19.92
CA ASN A 299 -15.31 1.04 19.88
C ASN A 299 -15.50 0.41 21.27
N TYR A 300 -14.40 0.12 21.97
CA TYR A 300 -14.45 -0.43 23.33
C TYR A 300 -15.11 0.50 24.35
N ARG A 301 -14.82 1.81 24.28
CA ARG A 301 -15.41 2.83 25.17
C ARG A 301 -16.90 3.06 24.89
N ARG A 302 -17.30 3.04 23.61
CA ARG A 302 -18.69 3.23 23.19
C ARG A 302 -19.53 1.96 23.32
N LYS A 303 -18.89 0.79 23.48
CA LYS A 303 -19.53 -0.54 23.40
C LYS A 303 -20.39 -0.69 22.15
N SER A 304 -19.95 -0.08 21.05
CA SER A 304 -20.68 -0.02 19.79
C SER A 304 -19.71 0.27 18.65
N THR A 305 -19.91 -0.44 17.54
CA THR A 305 -19.20 -0.22 16.27
C THR A 305 -20.03 0.60 15.28
N VAL A 306 -21.19 1.13 15.70
CA VAL A 306 -22.06 1.93 14.83
C VAL A 306 -21.31 3.15 14.31
N GLY A 307 -21.25 3.25 12.98
CA GLY A 307 -20.58 4.29 12.21
C GLY A 307 -19.13 3.99 11.81
N TRP A 308 -18.61 2.83 12.20
CA TRP A 308 -17.41 2.23 11.64
C TRP A 308 -17.83 1.14 10.66
N SER A 309 -17.42 1.27 9.39
CA SER A 309 -17.85 0.36 8.34
C SER A 309 -17.13 -0.98 8.46
N ILE A 310 -17.89 -2.04 8.77
CA ILE A 310 -17.36 -3.41 8.77
C ILE A 310 -16.93 -3.85 7.36
N GLY A 311 -17.56 -3.31 6.30
CA GLY A 311 -17.18 -3.62 4.92
C GLY A 311 -15.76 -3.16 4.57
N ASN A 312 -15.29 -2.05 5.17
CA ASN A 312 -13.89 -1.64 5.03
C ASN A 312 -12.95 -2.69 5.64
N ILE A 313 -13.26 -3.14 6.85
CA ILE A 313 -12.48 -4.17 7.57
C ILE A 313 -12.46 -5.51 6.85
N LEU A 314 -13.60 -5.97 6.31
CA LEU A 314 -13.65 -7.25 5.60
C LEU A 314 -12.82 -7.22 4.31
N LEU A 315 -12.82 -6.09 3.60
CA LEU A 315 -12.01 -5.93 2.40
C LEU A 315 -10.52 -5.79 2.74
N ASP A 316 -10.18 -5.09 3.83
CA ASP A 316 -8.80 -4.98 4.33
C ASP A 316 -8.26 -6.36 4.75
N PHE A 317 -9.06 -7.14 5.50
CA PHE A 317 -8.75 -8.52 5.89
C PHE A 317 -8.55 -9.44 4.68
N THR A 318 -9.45 -9.34 3.69
CA THR A 318 -9.35 -10.11 2.44
C THR A 318 -8.05 -9.78 1.71
N GLY A 319 -7.74 -8.48 1.60
CA GLY A 319 -6.51 -8.01 0.96
C GLY A 319 -5.25 -8.49 1.68
N GLY A 320 -5.20 -8.31 3.00
CA GLY A 320 -4.06 -8.74 3.82
C GLY A 320 -3.83 -10.25 3.78
N THR A 321 -4.90 -11.05 3.88
CA THR A 321 -4.81 -12.52 3.84
C THR A 321 -4.31 -13.01 2.49
N LEU A 322 -4.89 -12.53 1.38
CA LEU A 322 -4.47 -12.93 0.03
C LEU A 322 -3.06 -12.44 -0.31
N SER A 323 -2.65 -11.26 0.17
CA SER A 323 -1.28 -10.77 0.03
C SER A 323 -0.28 -11.69 0.74
N MET A 324 -0.58 -12.12 1.97
CA MET A 324 0.28 -13.07 2.69
C MET A 324 0.32 -14.45 2.01
N LEU A 325 -0.82 -14.95 1.53
CA LEU A 325 -0.89 -16.21 0.79
C LEU A 325 -0.09 -16.14 -0.51
N GLN A 326 -0.14 -15.02 -1.25
CA GLN A 326 0.68 -14.82 -2.44
C GLN A 326 2.18 -14.95 -2.11
N MET A 327 2.63 -14.31 -1.02
CA MET A 327 4.04 -14.37 -0.61
C MET A 327 4.47 -15.79 -0.23
N ILE A 328 3.63 -16.54 0.49
CA ILE A 328 3.90 -17.94 0.84
C ILE A 328 3.98 -18.82 -0.42
N LEU A 329 3.07 -18.63 -1.38
CA LEU A 329 3.09 -19.36 -2.65
C LEU A 329 4.36 -19.06 -3.45
N ASN A 330 4.77 -17.80 -3.53
CA ASN A 330 6.00 -17.41 -4.23
C ASN A 330 7.24 -18.00 -3.56
N ALA A 331 7.35 -17.88 -2.23
CA ALA A 331 8.47 -18.45 -1.50
C ALA A 331 8.59 -19.97 -1.69
N TYR A 332 7.46 -20.68 -1.71
CA TYR A 332 7.45 -22.10 -2.02
C TYR A 332 7.82 -22.40 -3.49
N ASN A 333 7.31 -21.61 -4.43
CA ASN A 333 7.52 -21.85 -5.86
C ASN A 333 8.95 -21.59 -6.32
N TYR A 334 9.62 -20.62 -5.69
CA TYR A 334 10.97 -20.19 -6.02
C TYR A 334 12.01 -20.59 -4.95
N ASP A 335 11.61 -21.39 -3.95
CA ASP A 335 12.43 -21.76 -2.78
C ASP A 335 13.10 -20.56 -2.07
N ASP A 336 12.40 -19.43 -2.06
CA ASP A 336 12.87 -18.15 -1.54
C ASP A 336 12.08 -17.72 -0.30
N TRP A 337 12.23 -18.51 0.76
CA TRP A 337 11.64 -18.22 2.07
C TRP A 337 12.29 -17.02 2.75
N VAL A 338 13.55 -16.73 2.40
CA VAL A 338 14.28 -15.59 2.96
C VAL A 338 13.64 -14.29 2.51
N SER A 339 13.16 -14.19 1.26
CA SER A 339 12.46 -13.01 0.77
C SER A 339 11.15 -12.67 1.51
N ILE A 340 10.49 -13.64 2.17
CA ILE A 340 9.35 -13.33 3.05
C ILE A 340 9.79 -12.44 4.22
N PHE A 341 10.97 -12.72 4.79
CA PHE A 341 11.54 -11.94 5.89
C PHE A 341 12.45 -10.80 5.42
N GLY A 342 12.90 -10.84 4.17
CA GLY A 342 13.72 -9.82 3.51
C GLY A 342 12.93 -8.56 3.14
N ASP A 343 11.62 -8.67 2.90
CA ASP A 343 10.68 -7.53 2.84
C ASP A 343 9.74 -7.53 4.05
N PRO A 344 10.22 -7.14 5.24
CA PRO A 344 9.42 -7.10 6.46
C PRO A 344 8.25 -6.10 6.35
N THR A 345 8.32 -5.17 5.40
CA THR A 345 7.30 -4.15 5.18
C THR A 345 6.06 -4.80 4.59
N LYS A 346 6.17 -5.56 3.50
CA LYS A 346 5.00 -6.14 2.83
C LYS A 346 4.33 -7.25 3.64
N PHE A 347 5.12 -8.19 4.18
CA PHE A 347 4.58 -9.25 5.03
C PHE A 347 4.02 -8.68 6.35
N GLY A 348 4.75 -7.75 6.97
CA GLY A 348 4.32 -7.09 8.20
C GLY A 348 3.04 -6.28 8.03
N LEU A 349 2.89 -5.54 6.92
CA LEU A 349 1.66 -4.81 6.60
C LEU A 349 0.46 -5.75 6.53
N GLY A 350 0.58 -6.88 5.82
CA GLY A 350 -0.47 -7.90 5.74
C GLY A 350 -0.82 -8.49 7.12
N LEU A 351 0.19 -8.90 7.88
CA LEU A 351 0.02 -9.52 9.20
C LEU A 351 -0.66 -8.60 10.20
N PHE A 352 -0.16 -7.36 10.35
CA PHE A 352 -0.73 -6.41 11.31
C PHE A 352 -2.15 -5.99 10.92
N SER A 353 -2.42 -5.83 9.61
CA SER A 353 -3.79 -5.58 9.13
C SER A 353 -4.72 -6.71 9.56
N VAL A 354 -4.39 -7.96 9.21
CA VAL A 354 -5.21 -9.14 9.51
C VAL A 354 -5.48 -9.28 11.01
N LEU A 355 -4.48 -9.04 11.86
CA LEU A 355 -4.64 -9.09 13.33
C LEU A 355 -5.63 -8.04 13.84
N PHE A 356 -5.49 -6.78 13.42
CA PHE A 356 -6.43 -5.73 13.81
C PHE A 356 -7.82 -5.94 13.20
N ASP A 357 -7.90 -6.47 11.99
CA ASP A 357 -9.17 -6.75 11.32
C ASP A 357 -9.95 -7.85 12.04
N ILE A 358 -9.29 -8.93 12.45
CA ILE A 358 -9.88 -9.97 13.32
C ILE A 358 -10.40 -9.33 14.61
N PHE A 359 -9.61 -8.46 15.24
CA PHE A 359 -10.04 -7.76 16.43
C PHE A 359 -11.29 -6.89 16.18
N PHE A 360 -11.37 -6.15 15.07
CA PHE A 360 -12.55 -5.37 14.71
C PHE A 360 -13.76 -6.24 14.37
N MET A 361 -13.56 -7.38 13.70
CA MET A 361 -14.61 -8.36 13.44
C MET A 361 -15.18 -8.92 14.74
N LEU A 362 -14.33 -9.25 15.72
CA LEU A 362 -14.76 -9.67 17.06
C LEU A 362 -15.54 -8.55 17.77
N GLN A 363 -15.06 -7.30 17.72
CA GLN A 363 -15.80 -6.16 18.28
C GLN A 363 -17.18 -5.99 17.63
N HIS A 364 -17.29 -6.20 16.32
CA HIS A 364 -18.54 -5.96 15.59
C HIS A 364 -19.55 -7.11 15.74
N TYR A 365 -19.12 -8.35 15.52
CA TYR A 365 -20.02 -9.51 15.45
C TYR A 365 -20.21 -10.24 16.78
N VAL A 366 -19.23 -10.18 17.70
CA VAL A 366 -19.28 -10.91 18.96
C VAL A 366 -19.57 -9.98 20.14
N PHE A 367 -18.74 -8.96 20.38
CA PHE A 367 -18.83 -8.19 21.61
C PHE A 367 -19.89 -7.10 21.61
N TYR A 368 -20.12 -6.47 20.46
CA TYR A 368 -21.06 -5.34 20.32
C TYR A 368 -22.14 -5.61 19.26
N SER A 369 -22.43 -6.88 18.96
CA SER A 369 -23.60 -7.24 18.18
C SER A 369 -24.83 -7.05 19.07
N ILE A 370 -25.46 -5.89 18.94
CA ILE A 370 -26.73 -5.64 19.61
C ILE A 370 -27.76 -6.50 18.88
N SER A 371 -28.23 -7.57 19.54
CA SER A 371 -29.53 -8.17 19.23
C SER A 371 -30.52 -7.02 19.12
N HIS A 372 -31.19 -6.88 17.97
CA HIS A 372 -32.22 -5.87 17.71
C HIS A 372 -33.48 -6.07 18.57
N SER A 373 -33.35 -6.27 19.87
CA SER A 373 -34.41 -6.20 20.85
C SER A 373 -34.61 -4.72 21.23
N SER A 374 -34.98 -3.90 20.26
CA SER A 374 -35.41 -2.53 20.53
C SER A 374 -36.75 -2.56 21.24
N VAL A 375 -36.75 -2.42 22.56
CA VAL A 375 -37.93 -1.98 23.31
C VAL A 375 -38.26 -0.58 22.80
N ALA A 376 -39.43 -0.43 22.17
CA ALA A 376 -39.92 0.85 21.73
C ALA A 376 -40.16 1.75 22.96
N VAL A 377 -39.37 2.81 23.11
CA VAL A 377 -39.58 3.82 24.15
C VAL A 377 -40.29 5.01 23.52
N ASN A 378 -41.52 5.24 23.97
CA ASN A 378 -42.37 6.31 23.44
C ASN A 378 -42.01 7.64 24.13
N CYS A 379 -41.18 8.47 23.49
CA CYS A 379 -40.80 9.78 24.05
C CYS A 379 -41.78 10.87 23.60
N ARG A 380 -42.34 11.62 24.56
CA ARG A 380 -43.11 12.85 24.31
C ARG A 380 -42.21 14.05 24.61
N CYS A 381 -41.92 14.88 23.60
CA CYS A 381 -41.29 16.19 23.81
C CYS A 381 -42.38 17.27 23.64
N SER A 382 -42.56 18.13 24.65
CA SER A 382 -43.46 19.28 24.57
C SER A 382 -42.89 20.37 23.64
N ASN A 383 -43.79 21.09 22.95
CA ASN A 383 -43.54 21.99 21.82
C ASN A 383 -42.27 22.87 21.92
N PHE A 384 -41.57 22.97 20.78
CA PHE A 384 -40.34 23.73 20.57
C PHE A 384 -40.60 25.22 20.35
N ASP A 385 -39.87 26.09 21.05
CA ASP A 385 -39.61 27.47 20.61
C ASP A 385 -38.23 27.56 19.94
N ILE A 386 -38.19 28.23 18.78
CA ILE A 386 -37.12 28.16 17.76
C ILE A 386 -35.74 28.73 18.20
N VAL A 387 -35.58 29.25 19.43
CA VAL A 387 -34.46 30.16 19.74
C VAL A 387 -33.42 29.64 20.77
N PHE A 388 -33.65 28.58 21.55
CA PHE A 388 -32.67 28.18 22.58
C PHE A 388 -32.17 26.72 22.50
N ARG A 389 -30.87 26.57 22.21
CA ARG A 389 -30.09 25.33 22.24
C ARG A 389 -29.92 24.81 23.68
N LYS A 390 -30.86 23.98 24.15
CA LYS A 390 -30.69 22.81 25.06
C LYS A 390 -32.02 22.56 25.79
N GLY A 391 -32.75 21.52 25.38
CA GLY A 391 -33.90 20.98 26.11
C GLY A 391 -33.64 19.51 26.50
N VAL A 392 -34.05 19.11 27.69
CA VAL A 392 -34.00 17.71 28.16
C VAL A 392 -35.35 17.08 27.81
N CYS A 393 -35.38 16.14 26.85
CA CYS A 393 -36.59 15.32 26.66
C CYS A 393 -36.70 14.29 27.79
N LYS A 394 -37.90 14.16 28.37
CA LYS A 394 -38.26 13.06 29.27
C LYS A 394 -38.76 11.90 28.43
N CYS A 395 -38.12 10.74 28.58
CA CYS A 395 -38.61 9.48 28.03
C CYS A 395 -39.06 8.62 29.22
N ASP A 396 -40.34 8.26 29.25
CA ASP A 396 -40.85 7.27 30.19
C ASP A 396 -40.83 5.89 29.53
N LEU A 397 -40.36 4.88 30.26
CA LEU A 397 -40.53 3.48 29.88
C LEU A 397 -42.01 3.14 30.07
N ASP A 398 -42.68 2.80 28.97
CA ASP A 398 -44.10 2.45 28.99
C ASP A 398 -44.28 1.17 29.82
N ARG A 399 -44.87 1.29 31.03
CA ARG A 399 -45.10 0.17 31.94
C ARG A 399 -46.27 -0.73 31.51
N ASN A 400 -46.92 -0.43 30.38
CA ASN A 400 -48.10 -1.14 29.90
C ASN A 400 -47.82 -2.11 28.73
N ALA A 401 -46.57 -2.54 28.52
CA ALA A 401 -46.33 -3.73 27.71
C ALA A 401 -46.94 -4.96 28.42
N PRO A 402 -47.71 -5.82 27.74
CA PRO A 402 -48.30 -7.00 28.36
C PRO A 402 -47.20 -7.86 28.97
N ASN A 403 -47.44 -8.34 30.18
CA ASN A 403 -46.54 -9.16 31.00
C ASN A 403 -45.90 -10.31 30.19
N GLU A 404 -44.72 -10.06 29.62
CA GLU A 404 -43.71 -11.10 29.41
C GLU A 404 -42.55 -10.78 30.34
N SER A 405 -42.40 -11.62 31.35
CA SER A 405 -41.33 -11.61 32.34
C SER A 405 -39.98 -11.78 31.66
N VAL A 406 -39.34 -10.69 31.28
CA VAL A 406 -37.91 -10.68 30.98
C VAL A 406 -37.17 -10.34 32.27
N ASN A 407 -36.70 -11.38 32.96
CA ASN A 407 -35.73 -11.24 34.04
C ASN A 407 -34.45 -10.62 33.48
N VAL A 408 -34.28 -9.32 33.65
CA VAL A 408 -32.98 -8.65 33.51
C VAL A 408 -32.42 -8.54 34.91
N ASP A 409 -31.41 -9.36 35.23
CA ASP A 409 -30.57 -9.15 36.40
C ASP A 409 -29.97 -7.74 36.34
N MET A 410 -30.49 -6.83 37.16
CA MET A 410 -29.91 -5.51 37.35
C MET A 410 -28.80 -5.59 38.39
N PRO A 411 -27.57 -5.15 38.08
CA PRO A 411 -26.57 -4.92 39.10
C PRO A 411 -26.94 -3.63 39.86
N ASP A 412 -27.29 -3.84 41.12
CA ASP A 412 -27.20 -2.98 42.32
C ASP A 412 -27.63 -1.49 42.26
N ARG A 413 -28.10 -1.03 43.43
CA ARG A 413 -28.96 0.12 43.75
C ARG A 413 -28.40 1.54 43.49
N GLU A 414 -27.36 1.73 42.71
CA GLU A 414 -26.76 3.05 42.45
C GLU A 414 -27.05 3.65 41.05
N SER A 415 -27.77 2.91 40.20
CA SER A 415 -27.98 3.25 38.78
C SER A 415 -29.25 4.06 38.48
N ARG A 416 -29.81 4.80 39.45
CA ARG A 416 -30.74 5.92 39.18
C ARG A 416 -29.99 7.15 38.65
N ARG A 417 -29.26 7.01 37.55
CA ARG A 417 -28.78 8.14 36.75
C ARG A 417 -29.64 8.28 35.51
N ILE A 418 -30.29 9.43 35.42
CA ILE A 418 -30.97 9.96 34.24
C ILE A 418 -30.16 9.59 32.99
N TYR A 419 -30.71 8.74 32.13
CA TYR A 419 -30.18 8.52 30.79
C TYR A 419 -30.31 9.85 30.02
N LYS A 420 -29.21 10.61 29.90
CA LYS A 420 -29.10 11.68 28.90
C LYS A 420 -28.86 11.04 27.54
N GLY A 421 -29.92 10.50 26.94
CA GLY A 421 -29.92 10.08 25.55
C GLY A 421 -30.18 11.28 24.65
N PHE A 422 -29.26 11.59 23.74
CA PHE A 422 -29.54 12.50 22.62
C PHE A 422 -30.19 11.70 21.49
N TYR A 423 -31.46 11.96 21.22
CA TYR A 423 -32.18 11.39 20.07
C TYR A 423 -32.38 12.50 19.03
N TYR A 424 -31.89 12.28 17.81
CA TYR A 424 -32.18 13.13 16.66
C TYR A 424 -33.30 12.48 15.84
N TYR A 425 -34.47 13.13 15.77
CA TYR A 425 -35.48 12.81 14.76
C TYR A 425 -35.14 13.53 13.45
N LYS A 426 -35.24 12.80 12.35
CA LYS A 426 -35.14 13.31 10.97
C LYS A 426 -36.57 13.60 10.50
N LEU A 427 -36.99 14.87 10.56
CA LEU A 427 -38.21 15.31 9.88
C LEU A 427 -37.90 15.46 8.39
N PHE A 428 -38.48 14.60 7.55
CA PHE A 428 -38.68 14.91 6.14
C PHE A 428 -40.00 15.69 6.02
N LYS A 429 -39.92 16.78 5.24
CA LYS A 429 -40.92 17.83 4.92
C LYS A 429 -42.37 17.60 5.32
#